data_AF-A0ABC9CJW4-F1
#
_entry.id   AF-A0ABC9CJW4-F1
#
_cell.length_a   1.000
_cell.length_b   1.000
_cell.length_c   1.000
_cell.angle_alpha   90.00
_cell.angle_beta   90.00
_cell.angle_gamma   90.00
#
_symmetry.space_group_name_H-M   'P 1'
#
loop_
_entity.id
_entity.type
_entity.pdbx_description
1 polymer ?
#
loop_
_entity_poly.entity_id
_entity_poly.type
_entity_poly.pdbx_seq_one_letter_code
_entity_poly.pdbx_strand_id
1 'polypeptide(L)'
;MEVMWGIQHQMHKLVRKEKAEVAKEDRLPMSQGLKTFLRSYGFDVKPEMVNEQIVRTAKALYECDAIEDKFSTCLRDASRQLKKISGFNCKNWGFLKLATALMVIFCPEEGDDFRKVLSEDELKKLEVDAPKYYDILSWALSMRTYDKIRYAYRVREENTVGVLN
;
A
#
# COMPACT_ATOMS: atom_id res chain seq x y z
N MET A 1 -2.11 -12.85 25.26
CA MET A 1 -1.89 -11.84 26.32
C MET A 1 -1.56 -10.44 25.78
N GLU A 2 -1.52 -10.20 24.46
CA GLU A 2 -1.20 -8.87 23.88
C GLU A 2 -2.27 -7.80 24.15
N VAL A 3 -3.55 -8.19 24.22
CA VAL A 3 -4.66 -7.28 24.56
C VAL A 3 -4.56 -6.77 26.00
N MET A 4 -4.29 -7.66 26.95
CA MET A 4 -4.11 -7.29 28.36
C MET A 4 -2.92 -6.34 28.53
N TRP A 5 -1.83 -6.62 27.81
CA TRP A 5 -0.66 -5.76 27.77
C TRP A 5 -0.97 -4.37 27.21
N GLY A 6 -1.67 -4.30 26.06
CA GLY A 6 -2.08 -3.03 25.46
C GLY A 6 -2.99 -2.19 26.37
N ILE A 7 -3.91 -2.85 27.09
CA ILE A 7 -4.75 -2.20 28.10
C ILE A 7 -3.88 -1.65 29.23
N GLN A 8 -3.00 -2.46 29.84
CA GLN A 8 -2.09 -2.03 30.91
C GLN A 8 -1.23 -0.83 30.48
N HIS A 9 -0.76 -0.81 29.24
CA HIS A 9 0.03 0.31 28.73
C HIS A 9 -0.79 1.59 28.52
N GLN A 10 -2.05 1.48 28.10
CA GLN A 10 -2.95 2.63 27.95
C GLN A 10 -3.69 2.99 29.25
N MET A 11 -3.51 2.26 30.35
CA MET A 11 -4.24 2.49 31.61
C MET A 11 -4.12 3.93 32.12
N HIS A 12 -2.94 4.54 32.01
CA HIS A 12 -2.74 5.95 32.40
C HIS A 12 -3.59 6.95 31.58
N LYS A 13 -3.99 6.58 30.35
CA LYS A 13 -4.91 7.38 29.51
C LYS A 13 -6.37 6.99 29.72
N LEU A 14 -6.65 5.71 29.96
CA LEU A 14 -8.00 5.17 30.17
C LEU A 14 -8.53 5.47 31.59
N VAL A 15 -7.66 5.61 32.58
CA VAL A 15 -7.98 5.85 33.99
C VAL A 15 -7.17 7.04 34.50
N ARG A 16 -7.79 8.23 34.54
CA ARG A 16 -7.16 9.51 34.91
C ARG A 16 -6.44 9.56 36.26
N LYS A 17 -6.76 8.65 37.19
CA LYS A 17 -6.13 8.57 38.53
C LYS A 17 -4.96 7.58 38.58
N GLU A 18 -4.79 6.76 37.55
CA GLU A 18 -3.74 5.76 37.48
C GLU A 18 -2.41 6.42 37.13
N LYS A 19 -1.41 6.29 38.01
CA LYS A 19 -0.07 6.87 37.85
C LYS A 19 1.02 5.81 37.71
N ALA A 20 0.65 4.52 37.72
CA ALA A 20 1.60 3.45 37.54
C ALA A 20 2.26 3.53 36.16
N GLU A 21 3.57 3.74 36.13
CA GLU A 21 4.35 3.52 34.92
C GLU A 21 4.54 2.01 34.70
N VAL A 22 4.40 1.57 33.46
CA VAL A 22 4.71 0.19 33.07
C VAL A 22 6.20 -0.06 33.33
N ALA A 23 6.53 -1.12 34.08
CA ALA A 23 7.90 -1.51 34.37
C ALA A 23 8.68 -1.80 33.07
N LYS A 24 10.00 -1.58 33.05
CA LYS A 24 10.82 -1.83 31.84
C LYS A 24 10.72 -3.26 31.33
N GLU A 25 10.55 -4.21 32.23
CA GLU A 25 10.38 -5.64 31.96
C GLU A 25 9.05 -5.93 31.23
N ASP A 26 8.06 -5.07 31.45
CA ASP A 26 6.76 -5.07 30.77
C ASP A 26 6.74 -4.12 29.57
N ARG A 27 7.85 -3.46 29.20
CA ARG A 27 7.91 -2.60 28.00
C ARG A 27 8.26 -3.47 26.78
N LEU A 28 7.21 -3.84 26.06
CA LEU A 28 7.17 -4.45 24.72
C LEU A 28 7.69 -5.89 24.60
N PRO A 29 6.90 -6.91 25.00
CA PRO A 29 6.91 -8.13 24.21
C PRO A 29 6.43 -7.76 22.79
N MET A 30 7.32 -7.84 21.82
CA MET A 30 6.94 -7.81 20.41
C MET A 30 5.78 -8.79 20.18
N SER A 31 4.65 -8.30 19.68
CA SER A 31 3.55 -9.19 19.36
C SER A 31 3.98 -10.16 18.26
N GLN A 32 3.52 -11.41 18.33
CA GLN A 32 3.84 -12.39 17.28
C GLN A 32 3.24 -11.93 15.94
N GLY A 33 2.12 -11.22 15.97
CA GLY A 33 1.53 -10.57 14.79
C GLY A 33 2.45 -9.53 14.18
N LEU A 34 2.96 -8.57 14.98
CA LEU A 34 3.89 -7.54 14.49
C LEU A 34 5.18 -8.16 13.95
N LYS A 35 5.71 -9.19 14.63
CA LYS A 35 6.88 -9.95 14.17
C LYS A 35 6.67 -10.60 12.82
N THR A 36 5.55 -11.30 12.66
CA THR A 36 5.22 -12.00 11.41
C THR A 36 4.99 -11.00 10.29
N PHE A 37 4.30 -9.89 10.57
CA PHE A 37 4.06 -8.81 9.63
C PHE A 37 5.36 -8.14 9.17
N LEU A 38 6.21 -7.69 10.09
CA LEU A 38 7.49 -7.08 9.73
C LEU A 38 8.40 -8.05 8.96
N ARG A 39 8.37 -9.35 9.32
CA ARG A 39 9.12 -10.38 8.60
C ARG A 39 8.62 -10.60 7.17
N SER A 40 7.32 -10.47 6.90
CA SER A 40 6.79 -10.57 5.53
C SER A 40 7.29 -9.43 4.62
N TYR A 41 7.73 -8.33 5.23
CA TYR A 41 8.41 -7.22 4.56
C TYR A 41 9.94 -7.34 4.55
N GLY A 42 10.49 -8.45 5.05
CA GLY A 42 11.93 -8.69 5.11
C GLY A 42 12.65 -8.06 6.29
N PHE A 43 11.94 -7.46 7.24
CA PHE A 43 12.55 -6.89 8.45
C PHE A 43 12.75 -7.98 9.51
N ASP A 44 13.99 -8.15 9.98
CA ASP A 44 14.32 -9.01 11.11
C ASP A 44 14.44 -8.19 12.41
N VAL A 45 13.30 -7.85 12.98
CA VAL A 45 13.22 -7.03 14.20
C VAL A 45 13.17 -7.95 15.43
N LYS A 46 14.12 -7.76 16.35
CA LYS A 46 14.10 -8.40 17.67
C LYS A 46 13.24 -7.60 18.65
N PRO A 47 12.68 -8.22 19.70
CA PRO A 47 11.82 -7.52 20.66
C PRO A 47 12.45 -6.25 21.25
N GLU A 48 13.75 -6.28 21.54
CA GLU A 48 14.49 -5.17 22.15
C GLU A 48 14.68 -3.98 21.20
N MET A 49 14.49 -4.20 19.89
CA MET A 49 14.60 -3.16 18.86
C MET A 49 13.29 -2.39 18.67
N VAL A 50 12.16 -2.92 19.14
CA VAL A 50 10.84 -2.33 18.93
C VAL A 50 10.76 -0.97 19.61
N ASN A 51 10.60 0.06 18.80
CA ASN A 51 10.44 1.44 19.24
C ASN A 51 9.30 2.11 18.46
N GLU A 52 9.00 3.37 18.80
CA GLU A 52 7.90 4.11 18.17
C GLU A 52 8.04 4.20 16.64
N GLN A 53 9.26 4.33 16.12
CA GLN A 53 9.50 4.40 14.68
C GLN A 53 9.11 3.10 13.98
N ILE A 54 9.51 1.95 14.52
CA ILE A 54 9.14 0.63 13.98
C ILE A 54 7.62 0.45 13.99
N VAL A 55 6.94 0.86 15.08
CA VAL A 55 5.48 0.78 15.18
C VAL A 55 4.80 1.66 14.13
N ARG A 56 5.29 2.89 13.92
CA ARG A 56 4.76 3.81 12.90
C ARG A 56 4.98 3.27 11.49
N THR A 57 6.14 2.71 11.19
CA THR A 57 6.41 2.06 9.90
C THR A 57 5.50 0.86 9.68
N ALA A 58 5.35 -0.02 10.67
CA ALA A 58 4.46 -1.17 10.55
C ALA A 58 3.00 -0.73 10.27
N LYS A 59 2.54 0.33 10.97
CA LYS A 59 1.22 0.92 10.71
C LYS A 59 1.10 1.45 9.28
N ALA A 60 2.09 2.21 8.80
CA ALA A 60 2.07 2.77 7.45
C ALA A 60 2.02 1.67 6.38
N LEU A 61 2.82 0.61 6.53
CA LEU A 61 2.81 -0.54 5.63
C LEU A 61 1.47 -1.29 5.66
N TYR A 62 0.90 -1.46 6.85
CA TYR A 62 -0.41 -2.08 7.01
C TYR A 62 -1.52 -1.28 6.30
N GLU A 63 -1.49 0.05 6.41
CA GLU A 63 -2.42 0.92 5.69
C GLU A 63 -2.23 0.82 4.17
N CYS A 64 -1.00 0.63 3.68
CA CYS A 64 -0.73 0.39 2.26
C CYS A 64 -1.34 -0.93 1.79
N ASP A 65 -1.16 -2.02 2.52
CA ASP A 65 -1.77 -3.32 2.21
C ASP A 65 -3.30 -3.23 2.18
N ALA A 66 -3.89 -2.54 3.15
CA ALA A 66 -5.33 -2.34 3.19
C ALA A 66 -5.86 -1.55 1.98
N ILE A 67 -5.08 -0.59 1.46
CA ILE A 67 -5.41 0.11 0.22
C ILE A 67 -5.33 -0.84 -0.97
N GLU A 68 -4.24 -1.59 -1.11
CA GLU A 68 -4.06 -2.56 -2.21
C GLU A 68 -5.18 -3.61 -2.23
N ASP A 69 -5.54 -4.17 -1.07
CA ASP A 69 -6.63 -5.14 -0.94
C ASP A 69 -7.97 -4.53 -1.36
N LYS A 70 -8.25 -3.30 -0.92
CA LYS A 70 -9.50 -2.59 -1.24
C LYS A 70 -9.70 -2.40 -2.74
N PHE A 71 -8.63 -2.14 -3.49
CA PHE A 71 -8.69 -1.91 -4.95
C PHE A 71 -8.31 -3.14 -5.77
N SER A 72 -7.96 -4.26 -5.13
CA SER A 72 -7.50 -5.48 -5.81
C SER A 72 -8.51 -6.00 -6.83
N THR A 73 -9.80 -6.04 -6.48
CA THR A 73 -10.86 -6.52 -7.38
C THR A 73 -11.02 -5.61 -8.60
N CYS A 74 -11.13 -4.29 -8.42
CA CYS A 74 -11.31 -3.38 -9.54
C CYS A 74 -10.10 -3.37 -10.49
N LEU A 75 -8.88 -3.48 -9.96
CA LEU A 75 -7.66 -3.55 -10.77
C LEU A 75 -7.55 -4.87 -11.53
N ARG A 76 -7.98 -5.99 -10.92
CA ARG A 76 -8.05 -7.29 -11.61
C ARG A 76 -9.11 -7.27 -12.70
N ASP A 77 -10.24 -6.62 -12.49
CA ASP A 77 -11.27 -6.46 -13.51
C ASP A 77 -10.79 -5.59 -14.67
N ALA A 78 -10.15 -4.46 -14.36
CA ALA A 78 -9.50 -3.59 -15.34
C ALA A 78 -8.45 -4.34 -16.17
N SER A 79 -7.63 -5.18 -15.52
CA SER A 79 -6.67 -6.05 -16.21
C SER A 79 -7.35 -6.97 -17.24
N ARG A 80 -8.52 -7.53 -16.92
CA ARG A 80 -9.29 -8.35 -17.88
C ARG A 80 -9.81 -7.51 -19.04
N GLN A 81 -10.25 -6.27 -18.80
CA GLN A 81 -10.70 -5.37 -19.86
C GLN A 81 -9.54 -4.96 -20.78
N LEU A 82 -8.38 -4.59 -20.23
CA LEU A 82 -7.17 -4.28 -20.99
C LEU A 82 -6.76 -5.45 -21.91
N LYS A 83 -6.83 -6.67 -21.40
CA LYS A 83 -6.58 -7.88 -22.21
C LYS A 83 -7.64 -8.08 -23.28
N LYS A 84 -8.93 -7.91 -22.94
CA LYS A 84 -10.04 -8.17 -23.87
C LYS A 84 -10.09 -7.16 -25.03
N ILE A 85 -9.89 -5.88 -24.74
CA ILE A 85 -10.07 -4.78 -25.69
C ILE A 85 -8.80 -4.55 -26.50
N SER A 86 -7.65 -4.53 -25.85
CA SER A 86 -6.37 -4.18 -26.47
C SER A 86 -5.37 -5.34 -26.53
N GLY A 87 -5.68 -6.51 -25.96
CA GLY A 87 -4.77 -7.66 -26.00
C GLY A 87 -3.55 -7.54 -25.08
N PHE A 88 -3.58 -6.69 -24.05
CA PHE A 88 -2.45 -6.58 -23.11
C PHE A 88 -2.24 -7.88 -22.30
N ASN A 89 -0.97 -8.27 -22.14
CA ASN A 89 -0.58 -9.32 -21.22
C ASN A 89 -0.27 -8.75 -19.83
N CYS A 90 -1.32 -8.51 -19.05
CA CYS A 90 -1.21 -7.95 -17.71
C CYS A 90 -0.87 -8.99 -16.61
N LYS A 91 -0.57 -10.25 -16.93
CA LYS A 91 -0.41 -11.33 -15.93
C LYS A 91 0.67 -11.01 -14.87
N ASN A 92 1.72 -10.30 -15.29
CA ASN A 92 2.85 -9.93 -14.44
C ASN A 92 2.79 -8.45 -14.00
N TRP A 93 1.70 -7.74 -14.28
CA TRP A 93 1.60 -6.34 -13.89
C TRP A 93 1.21 -6.22 -12.43
N GLY A 94 2.00 -5.46 -11.66
CA GLY A 94 1.62 -5.03 -10.32
C GLY A 94 0.48 -4.01 -10.34
N PHE A 95 -0.14 -3.78 -9.18
CA PHE A 95 -1.27 -2.85 -9.05
C PHE A 95 -0.91 -1.41 -9.40
N LEU A 96 0.31 -0.94 -9.11
CA LEU A 96 0.77 0.38 -9.57
C LEU A 96 0.75 0.49 -11.09
N LYS A 97 1.25 -0.52 -11.81
CA LYS A 97 1.29 -0.52 -13.27
C LYS A 97 -0.11 -0.56 -13.88
N LEU A 98 -1.01 -1.36 -13.30
CA LEU A 98 -2.42 -1.39 -13.69
C LEU A 98 -3.11 -0.04 -13.47
N ALA A 99 -2.94 0.56 -12.29
CA ALA A 99 -3.55 1.85 -11.98
C ALA A 99 -3.00 2.97 -12.89
N THR A 100 -1.71 2.94 -13.21
CA THR A 100 -1.06 3.88 -14.13
C THR A 100 -1.63 3.73 -15.54
N ALA A 101 -1.86 2.52 -16.02
CA ALA A 101 -2.47 2.30 -17.33
C ALA A 101 -3.89 2.85 -17.43
N LEU A 102 -4.69 2.73 -16.36
CA LEU A 102 -6.01 3.36 -16.31
C LEU A 102 -5.89 4.89 -16.35
N MET A 103 -4.88 5.45 -15.69
CA MET A 103 -4.65 6.88 -15.70
C MET A 103 -4.27 7.39 -17.09
N VAL A 104 -3.42 6.67 -17.83
CA VAL A 104 -3.04 7.01 -19.21
C VAL A 104 -4.25 7.00 -20.15
N ILE A 105 -5.17 6.04 -20.01
CA ILE A 105 -6.40 5.97 -20.82
C ILE A 105 -7.24 7.25 -20.68
N PHE A 106 -7.31 7.81 -19.47
CA PHE A 106 -8.23 8.89 -19.15
C PHE A 106 -7.59 10.27 -19.13
N CYS A 107 -6.30 10.36 -18.81
CA CYS A 107 -5.53 11.59 -18.66
C CYS A 107 -4.06 11.34 -19.10
N PRO A 108 -3.80 11.17 -20.41
CA PRO A 108 -2.45 10.90 -20.91
C PRO A 108 -1.46 12.06 -20.69
N GLU A 109 -1.97 13.28 -20.49
CA GLU A 109 -1.19 14.50 -20.30
C GLU A 109 -0.56 14.62 -18.89
N GLU A 110 -0.94 13.76 -17.94
CA GLU A 110 -0.60 13.90 -16.51
C GLU A 110 0.78 13.36 -16.04
N GLY A 111 1.71 13.02 -16.93
CA GLY A 111 3.12 13.23 -16.56
C GLY A 111 4.22 12.27 -17.03
N ASP A 112 5.45 12.78 -16.88
CA ASP A 112 6.73 12.11 -17.14
C ASP A 112 6.94 10.83 -16.32
N ASP A 113 6.21 10.66 -15.21
CA ASP A 113 6.32 9.50 -14.33
C ASP A 113 5.73 8.21 -14.93
N PHE A 114 4.82 8.30 -15.92
CA PHE A 114 4.23 7.09 -16.52
C PHE A 114 5.28 6.21 -17.20
N ARG A 115 6.31 6.82 -17.80
CA ARG A 115 7.42 6.11 -18.46
C ARG A 115 8.33 5.36 -17.49
N LYS A 116 8.27 5.68 -16.19
CA LYS A 116 8.97 4.90 -15.15
C LYS A 116 8.25 3.57 -14.86
N VAL A 117 6.98 3.46 -15.23
CA VAL A 117 6.10 2.33 -14.86
C VAL A 117 5.66 1.51 -16.09
N LEU A 118 5.38 2.18 -17.20
CA LEU A 118 4.96 1.61 -18.47
C LEU A 118 6.05 1.79 -19.53
N SER A 119 6.21 0.81 -20.40
CA SER A 119 7.06 0.93 -21.59
C SER A 119 6.43 1.85 -22.63
N GLU A 120 7.25 2.38 -23.54
CA GLU A 120 6.80 3.29 -24.59
C GLU A 120 5.74 2.64 -25.51
N ASP A 121 5.88 1.35 -25.82
CA ASP A 121 4.91 0.60 -26.63
C ASP A 121 3.58 0.41 -25.90
N GLU A 122 3.63 0.16 -24.57
CA GLU A 122 2.42 0.06 -23.74
C GLU A 122 1.70 1.40 -23.69
N LEU A 123 2.42 2.51 -23.51
CA LEU A 123 1.85 3.87 -23.48
C LEU A 123 1.16 4.23 -24.78
N LYS A 124 1.88 4.17 -25.91
CA LYS A 124 1.33 4.49 -27.23
C LYS A 124 0.09 3.68 -27.54
N LYS A 125 0.10 2.40 -27.18
CA LYS A 125 -1.04 1.52 -27.41
C LYS A 125 -2.24 1.88 -26.52
N LEU A 126 -2.01 2.21 -25.25
CA LEU A 126 -3.07 2.68 -24.35
C LEU A 126 -3.69 3.98 -24.85
N GLU A 127 -2.88 4.93 -25.33
CA GLU A 127 -3.34 6.21 -25.88
C GLU A 127 -4.18 6.00 -27.16
N VAL A 128 -3.70 5.17 -28.09
CA VAL A 128 -4.43 4.85 -29.33
C VAL A 128 -5.76 4.15 -29.03
N ASP A 129 -5.76 3.24 -28.07
CA ASP A 129 -6.95 2.47 -27.72
C ASP A 129 -7.86 3.14 -26.68
N ALA A 130 -7.46 4.27 -26.10
CA ALA A 130 -8.16 4.95 -24.99
C ALA A 130 -9.68 5.13 -25.23
N PRO A 131 -10.13 5.60 -26.42
CA PRO A 131 -11.56 5.77 -26.68
C PRO A 131 -12.39 4.49 -26.53
N LYS A 132 -11.78 3.30 -26.69
CA LYS A 132 -12.46 2.00 -26.58
C LYS A 132 -12.89 1.67 -25.15
N TYR A 133 -12.40 2.43 -24.16
CA TYR A 133 -12.62 2.16 -22.74
C TYR A 133 -13.66 3.07 -22.09
N TYR A 134 -14.06 4.17 -22.74
CA TYR A 134 -14.84 5.24 -22.09
C TYR A 134 -16.23 4.81 -21.61
N ASP A 135 -16.86 3.85 -22.29
CA ASP A 135 -18.18 3.31 -21.89
C ASP A 135 -18.07 2.09 -20.96
N ILE A 136 -16.86 1.58 -20.71
CA ILE A 136 -16.61 0.32 -20.01
C ILE A 136 -15.99 0.59 -18.63
N LEU A 137 -15.06 1.54 -18.58
CA LEU A 137 -14.32 1.88 -17.37
C LEU A 137 -14.82 3.22 -16.83
N SER A 138 -14.91 3.31 -15.51
CA SER A 138 -15.26 4.57 -14.86
C SER A 138 -14.03 5.46 -14.72
N TRP A 139 -14.08 6.64 -15.34
CA TRP A 139 -13.08 7.70 -15.18
C TRP A 139 -12.81 8.03 -13.70
N ALA A 140 -13.87 8.38 -12.95
CA ALA A 140 -13.75 8.75 -11.55
C ALA A 140 -13.17 7.64 -10.65
N LEU A 141 -13.54 6.37 -10.91
CA LEU A 141 -12.96 5.24 -10.16
C LEU A 141 -11.49 5.03 -10.53
N SER A 142 -11.12 5.22 -11.79
CA SER A 142 -9.75 5.06 -12.28
C SER A 142 -8.81 6.07 -11.62
N MET A 143 -9.18 7.35 -11.61
CA MET A 143 -8.42 8.40 -10.92
C MET A 143 -8.26 8.11 -9.43
N ARG A 144 -9.37 7.83 -8.74
CA ARG A 144 -9.33 7.53 -7.29
C ARG A 144 -8.43 6.33 -6.98
N THR A 145 -8.46 5.31 -7.84
CA THR A 145 -7.63 4.12 -7.69
C THR A 145 -6.16 4.47 -7.89
N TYR A 146 -5.84 5.23 -8.94
CA TYR A 146 -4.47 5.70 -9.20
C TYR A 146 -3.90 6.51 -8.03
N ASP A 147 -4.62 7.52 -7.54
CA ASP A 147 -4.16 8.36 -6.43
C ASP A 147 -3.85 7.55 -5.18
N LYS A 148 -4.75 6.61 -4.82
CA LYS A 148 -4.59 5.81 -3.61
C LYS A 148 -3.46 4.79 -3.75
N ILE A 149 -3.36 4.11 -4.88
CA ILE A 149 -2.30 3.13 -5.12
C ILE A 149 -0.94 3.81 -5.22
N ARG A 150 -0.83 4.93 -5.95
CA ARG A 150 0.43 5.70 -6.06
C ARG A 150 0.86 6.24 -4.70
N TYR A 151 -0.07 6.74 -3.89
CA TYR A 151 0.22 7.15 -2.52
C TYR A 151 0.76 5.98 -1.68
N ALA A 152 0.07 4.85 -1.67
CA ALA A 152 0.49 3.66 -0.93
C ALA A 152 1.89 3.19 -1.37
N TYR A 153 2.17 3.20 -2.68
CA TYR A 153 3.46 2.78 -3.21
C TYR A 153 4.59 3.72 -2.74
N ARG A 154 4.38 5.04 -2.78
CA ARG A 154 5.35 6.02 -2.30
C ARG A 154 5.64 5.84 -0.81
N VAL A 155 4.60 5.71 0.01
CA VAL A 155 4.74 5.49 1.45
C VAL A 155 5.51 4.19 1.72
N ARG A 156 5.23 3.12 0.95
CA ARG A 156 5.93 1.84 1.07
C ARG A 156 7.42 1.98 0.71
N GLU A 157 7.77 2.68 -0.37
CA GLU A 157 9.17 2.96 -0.75
C GLU A 157 9.91 3.74 0.34
N GLU A 158 9.32 4.83 0.85
CA GLU A 158 9.92 5.66 1.91
C GLU A 158 10.16 4.85 3.20
N ASN A 159 9.22 3.99 3.57
CA ASN A 159 9.27 3.21 4.81
C ASN A 159 10.10 1.92 4.70
N THR A 160 10.35 1.41 3.49
CA THR A 160 11.25 0.26 3.28
C THR A 160 12.72 0.68 3.25
N VAL A 161 13.02 1.88 2.75
CA VAL A 161 14.37 2.46 2.76
C VAL A 161 14.74 2.99 4.14
N GLY A 162 13.78 3.57 4.88
CA GLY A 162 14.05 4.24 6.17
C GLY A 162 14.31 3.34 7.38
N VAL A 163 14.04 2.03 7.31
CA VAL A 163 14.23 1.10 8.44
C VAL A 163 15.63 0.45 8.46
N LEU A 164 16.42 0.63 7.39
CA LEU A 164 17.77 0.05 7.26
C LEU A 164 18.92 1.03 7.61
N ASN A 165 18.62 2.26 8.03
CA ASN A 165 19.60 3.28 8.41
C ASN A 165 19.49 3.66 9.89
#